data_AF-A0AAU7ZS77-F1
#
_entry.id   AF-A0AAU7ZS77-F1
#
_cell.length_a   1.000
_cell.length_b   1.000
_cell.length_c   1.000
_cell.angle_alpha   90.00
_cell.angle_beta   90.00
_cell.angle_gamma   90.00
#
_symmetry.space_group_name_H-M   'P 1'
#
loop_
_entity.id
_entity.type
_entity.pdbx_description
1 polymer ?
#
loop_
_entity_poly.entity_id
_entity_poly.type
_entity_poly.pdbx_seq_one_letter_code
_entity_poly.pdbx_strand_id
1 'polypeptide(L)'
;MEMELDMKDELGVTVERLAAAAGLLEQAVERLAQRQNDFALDAEASIGRIVATVEGRREAELEEKLAAAEAEIAQLKAAAASEPSEVSHGRKTLPLAMVNLLAKQGVAAETMEAGSVDAALTNLSIEQRIAVKAQLMRSGLLG
;
A
#
# COMPACT_ATOMS: atom_id res chain seq x y z
N MET A 1 -40.86 -70.12 -33.68
CA MET A 1 -40.74 -70.29 -32.21
C MET A 1 -39.28 -70.42 -31.81
N GLU A 2 -38.48 -71.31 -32.42
CA GLU A 2 -37.01 -71.38 -32.18
C GLU A 2 -36.28 -70.06 -32.46
N MET A 3 -36.51 -69.43 -33.62
CA MET A 3 -35.86 -68.16 -33.98
C MET A 3 -36.19 -66.99 -33.02
N GLU A 4 -37.29 -67.07 -32.26
CA GLU A 4 -37.69 -66.05 -31.27
C GLU A 4 -37.03 -66.30 -29.91
N LEU A 5 -36.66 -67.55 -29.61
CA LEU A 5 -35.89 -67.92 -28.42
C LEU A 5 -34.43 -67.53 -28.58
N ASP A 6 -33.82 -67.82 -29.74
CA ASP A 6 -32.43 -67.43 -30.04
C ASP A 6 -32.23 -65.91 -29.95
N MET A 7 -33.18 -65.12 -30.48
CA MET A 7 -33.13 -63.66 -30.37
C MET A 7 -33.21 -63.16 -28.92
N LYS A 8 -34.01 -63.81 -28.07
CA LYS A 8 -34.12 -63.46 -26.64
C LYS A 8 -32.83 -63.79 -25.88
N ASP A 9 -32.16 -64.88 -26.23
CA ASP A 9 -30.90 -65.28 -25.62
C ASP A 9 -29.75 -64.33 -26.03
N GLU A 10 -29.67 -63.93 -27.30
CA GLU A 10 -28.72 -62.90 -27.75
C GLU A 10 -28.95 -61.55 -27.06
N LEU A 11 -30.22 -61.14 -26.90
CA LEU A 11 -30.59 -59.96 -26.13
C LEU A 11 -30.17 -60.08 -24.66
N GLY A 12 -30.33 -61.25 -24.03
CA GLY A 12 -29.86 -61.51 -22.68
C GLY A 12 -28.35 -61.31 -22.53
N VAL A 13 -27.57 -61.90 -23.45
CA VAL A 13 -26.10 -61.80 -23.46
C VAL A 13 -25.63 -60.35 -23.68
N THR A 14 -26.30 -59.58 -24.55
CA THR A 14 -25.95 -58.17 -24.77
C THR A 14 -26.26 -57.30 -23.55
N VAL A 15 -27.37 -57.56 -22.85
CA VAL A 15 -27.73 -56.87 -21.60
C VAL A 15 -26.73 -57.17 -20.48
N GLU A 16 -26.31 -58.42 -20.32
CA GLU A 16 -25.29 -58.79 -19.34
C GLU A 16 -23.95 -58.13 -19.62
N ARG A 17 -23.53 -58.08 -20.90
CA ARG A 17 -22.31 -57.36 -21.30
C ARG A 17 -22.40 -55.86 -21.05
N LEU A 18 -23.55 -55.25 -21.32
CA LEU A 18 -23.80 -53.84 -21.03
C LEU A 18 -23.75 -53.56 -19.54
N ALA A 19 -24.37 -54.41 -18.71
CA ALA A 19 -24.32 -54.29 -17.26
C ALA A 19 -22.88 -54.40 -16.72
N ALA A 20 -22.09 -55.36 -17.23
CA ALA A 20 -20.69 -55.49 -16.89
C ALA A 20 -19.85 -54.26 -17.29
N ALA A 21 -20.09 -53.73 -18.50
CA ALA A 21 -19.43 -52.51 -18.96
C ALA A 21 -19.81 -51.28 -18.12
N ALA A 22 -21.09 -51.14 -17.76
CA ALA A 22 -21.56 -50.07 -16.88
C ALA A 22 -20.87 -50.13 -15.50
N GLY A 23 -20.78 -51.32 -14.90
CA GLY A 23 -20.08 -51.49 -13.62
C GLY A 23 -18.59 -51.14 -13.67
N LEU A 24 -17.91 -51.45 -14.79
CA LEU A 24 -16.51 -51.03 -14.99
C LEU A 24 -16.37 -49.51 -15.16
N LEU A 25 -17.33 -48.87 -15.84
CA LEU A 25 -17.35 -47.42 -16.00
C LEU A 25 -17.61 -46.71 -14.67
N GLU A 26 -18.53 -47.19 -13.85
CA GLU A 26 -18.77 -46.65 -12.50
C GLU A 26 -17.50 -46.72 -11.64
N GLN A 27 -16.80 -47.85 -11.63
CA GLN A 27 -15.52 -48.00 -10.93
C GLN A 27 -14.43 -47.07 -11.48
N ALA A 28 -14.40 -46.88 -12.80
CA ALA A 28 -13.44 -45.97 -13.42
C ALA A 28 -13.71 -44.50 -13.06
N VAL A 29 -14.98 -44.10 -13.03
CA VAL A 29 -15.40 -42.76 -12.60
C VAL A 29 -15.07 -42.53 -11.13
N GLU A 30 -15.34 -43.51 -10.26
CA GLU A 30 -15.03 -43.38 -8.82
C GLU A 30 -13.53 -43.23 -8.57
N ARG A 31 -12.69 -44.02 -9.27
CA ARG A 31 -11.23 -43.87 -9.21
C ARG A 31 -10.76 -42.51 -9.74
N LEU A 32 -11.39 -41.99 -10.80
CA LEU A 32 -11.05 -40.69 -11.34
C LEU A 32 -11.41 -39.57 -10.36
N ALA A 33 -12.59 -39.66 -9.73
CA ALA A 33 -13.04 -38.72 -8.72
C ALA A 33 -12.11 -38.71 -7.49
N GLN A 34 -11.70 -39.89 -7.02
CA GLN A 34 -10.71 -40.01 -5.93
C GLN A 34 -9.38 -39.36 -6.32
N ARG A 35 -8.83 -39.67 -7.49
CA ARG A 35 -7.58 -39.05 -7.97
C ARG A 35 -7.67 -37.53 -8.11
N GLN A 36 -8.83 -37.02 -8.55
CA GLN A 36 -9.05 -35.58 -8.65
C GLN A 36 -9.06 -34.93 -7.27
N ASN A 37 -9.69 -35.57 -6.29
CA ASN A 37 -9.75 -35.07 -4.92
C ASN A 37 -8.37 -35.07 -4.25
N ASP A 38 -7.61 -36.17 -4.41
CA ASP A 38 -6.24 -36.27 -3.90
C ASP A 38 -5.34 -35.18 -4.50
N PHE A 39 -5.45 -34.96 -5.82
CA PHE A 39 -4.70 -33.90 -6.49
C PHE A 39 -5.09 -32.50 -5.99
N ALA A 40 -6.38 -32.26 -5.72
CA ALA A 40 -6.84 -30.99 -5.18
C ALA A 40 -6.27 -30.74 -3.78
N LEU A 41 -6.29 -31.74 -2.89
CA LEU A 41 -5.72 -31.66 -1.55
C LEU A 41 -4.20 -31.41 -1.58
N ASP A 42 -3.48 -32.11 -2.45
CA ASP A 42 -2.04 -31.92 -2.63
C ASP A 42 -1.70 -30.53 -3.17
N ALA A 43 -2.50 -30.04 -4.12
CA ALA A 43 -2.37 -28.69 -4.66
C ALA A 43 -2.63 -27.63 -3.59
N GLU A 44 -3.69 -27.77 -2.80
CA GLU A 44 -3.99 -26.87 -1.68
C GLU A 44 -2.86 -26.85 -0.65
N ALA A 45 -2.32 -28.01 -0.28
CA ALA A 45 -1.18 -28.10 0.63
C ALA A 45 0.10 -27.46 0.06
N SER A 46 0.34 -27.60 -1.25
CA SER A 46 1.47 -26.95 -1.93
C SER A 46 1.29 -25.43 -1.97
N ILE A 47 0.10 -24.95 -2.32
CA ILE A 47 -0.23 -23.52 -2.37
C ILE A 47 -0.09 -22.92 -0.97
N GLY A 48 -0.63 -23.57 0.06
CA GLY A 48 -0.50 -23.12 1.46
C GLY A 48 0.95 -22.94 1.89
N ARG A 49 1.85 -23.87 1.53
CA ARG A 49 3.29 -23.73 1.81
C ARG A 49 3.93 -22.55 1.09
N ILE A 50 3.60 -22.35 -0.19
CA ILE A 50 4.12 -21.22 -0.97
C ILE A 50 3.66 -19.90 -0.36
N VAL A 51 2.36 -19.77 -0.06
CA VAL A 51 1.78 -18.58 0.56
C VAL A 51 2.49 -18.28 1.87
N ALA A 52 2.63 -19.26 2.78
CA ALA A 52 3.33 -19.06 4.05
C ALA A 52 4.77 -18.58 3.86
N THR A 53 5.52 -19.13 2.89
CA THR A 53 6.90 -18.68 2.62
C THR A 53 6.97 -17.28 2.01
N VAL A 54 6.03 -16.91 1.14
CA VAL A 54 5.99 -15.59 0.51
C VAL A 54 5.59 -14.54 1.53
N GLU A 55 4.59 -14.82 2.37
CA GLU A 55 4.16 -13.93 3.44
C GLU A 55 5.26 -13.72 4.47
N GLY A 56 5.95 -14.78 4.92
CA GLY A 56 7.07 -14.65 5.86
C GLY A 56 8.25 -13.84 5.31
N ARG A 57 8.57 -13.98 4.01
CA ARG A 57 9.59 -13.13 3.37
C ARG A 57 9.16 -11.67 3.31
N ARG A 58 7.90 -11.43 2.93
CA ARG A 58 7.35 -10.07 2.85
C ARG A 58 7.31 -9.40 4.21
N GLU A 59 6.97 -10.13 5.26
CA GLU A 59 6.97 -9.64 6.64
C GLU A 59 8.39 -9.24 7.06
N ALA A 60 9.39 -10.09 6.84
CA ALA A 60 10.79 -9.76 7.14
C ALA A 60 11.30 -8.52 6.36
N GLU A 61 10.96 -8.40 5.08
CA GLU A 61 11.30 -7.20 4.28
C GLU A 61 10.62 -5.94 4.82
N LEU A 62 9.39 -6.05 5.31
CA LEU A 62 8.65 -4.93 5.90
C LEU A 62 9.25 -4.52 7.25
N GLU A 63 9.64 -5.47 8.10
CA GLU A 63 10.34 -5.21 9.35
C GLU A 63 11.68 -4.51 9.13
N GLU A 64 12.46 -4.96 8.14
CA GLU A 64 13.74 -4.32 7.78
C GLU A 64 13.52 -2.88 7.31
N LYS A 65 12.55 -2.64 6.43
CA LYS A 65 12.22 -1.28 5.95
C LYS A 65 11.71 -0.38 7.07
N LEU A 66 10.93 -0.94 8.00
CA LEU A 66 10.43 -0.20 9.15
C LEU A 66 11.58 0.20 10.08
N ALA A 67 12.48 -0.73 10.40
CA ALA A 67 13.67 -0.44 11.20
C ALA A 67 14.58 0.61 10.54
N ALA A 68 14.77 0.53 9.22
CA ALA A 68 15.54 1.52 8.47
C ALA A 68 14.88 2.91 8.50
N ALA A 69 13.56 2.99 8.30
CA ALA A 69 12.81 4.23 8.36
C ALA A 69 12.81 4.84 9.78
N GLU A 70 12.69 4.01 10.82
CA GLU A 70 12.79 4.47 12.21
C GLU A 70 14.17 5.03 12.54
N ALA A 71 15.24 4.39 12.04
CA ALA A 71 16.60 4.89 12.20
C ALA A 71 16.80 6.23 11.47
N GLU A 72 16.28 6.37 10.25
CA GLU A 72 16.34 7.63 9.50
C GLU A 72 15.56 8.74 10.21
N ILE A 73 14.37 8.46 10.71
CA ILE A 73 13.57 9.41 11.50
C ILE A 73 14.33 9.83 12.77
N ALA A 74 14.96 8.89 13.47
CA ALA A 74 15.76 9.20 14.65
C ALA A 74 16.96 10.09 14.30
N GLN A 75 17.65 9.80 13.19
CA GLN A 75 18.75 10.62 12.69
C GLN A 75 18.30 12.03 12.31
N LEU A 76 17.19 12.16 11.57
CA LEU A 76 16.63 13.46 11.17
C LEU A 76 16.17 14.27 12.39
N LYS A 77 15.56 13.63 13.40
CA LYS A 77 15.21 14.28 14.66
C LYS A 77 16.45 14.74 15.43
N ALA A 78 17.50 13.93 15.48
CA ALA A 78 18.77 14.30 16.12
C ALA A 78 19.48 15.45 15.38
N ALA A 79 19.45 15.44 14.04
CA ALA A 79 19.97 16.53 13.21
C ALA A 79 19.18 17.82 13.43
N ALA A 80 17.84 17.76 13.44
CA ALA A 80 16.97 18.90 13.74
C ALA A 80 17.17 19.45 15.16
N ALA A 81 17.53 18.59 16.13
CA ALA A 81 17.87 19.02 17.49
C ALA A 81 19.29 19.59 17.63
N SER A 82 20.19 19.29 16.68
CA SER A 82 21.58 19.73 16.66
C SER A 82 21.81 20.99 15.83
N GLU A 83 20.88 21.31 14.91
CA GLU A 83 20.79 22.65 14.35
C GLU A 83 20.50 23.64 15.49
N PRO A 84 21.35 24.66 15.70
CA PRO A 84 21.10 25.64 16.72
C PRO A 84 19.77 26.31 16.39
N SER A 85 18.75 26.09 17.22
CA SER A 85 17.63 27.02 17.36
C SER A 85 18.13 28.32 17.98
N GLU A 86 19.13 28.93 17.35
CA GLU A 86 19.47 30.34 17.48
C GLU A 86 18.53 31.19 16.61
N VAL A 87 17.27 30.77 16.46
CA VAL A 87 16.20 31.77 16.40
C VAL A 87 16.09 32.34 17.81
N SER A 88 17.07 33.19 18.10
CA SER A 88 17.12 34.08 19.24
C SER A 88 15.74 34.70 19.40
N HIS A 89 15.03 34.25 20.43
CA HIS A 89 13.83 34.89 20.96
C HIS A 89 14.13 36.29 21.54
N GLY A 90 15.21 36.96 21.12
CA GLY A 90 15.72 38.17 21.74
C GLY A 90 15.45 39.45 20.97
N ARG A 91 15.37 39.46 19.62
CA ARG A 91 15.20 40.71 18.85
C ARG A 91 14.46 40.47 17.53
N LYS A 92 13.14 40.73 17.52
CA LYS A 92 12.30 40.78 16.30
C LYS A 92 12.72 41.96 15.41
N THR A 93 13.82 41.83 14.69
CA THR A 93 14.32 42.90 13.80
C THR A 93 14.22 42.44 12.35
N LEU A 94 13.29 43.06 11.63
CA LEU A 94 13.25 42.94 10.17
C LEU A 94 14.22 43.95 9.54
N PRO A 95 14.84 43.61 8.39
CA PRO A 95 15.53 44.60 7.57
C PRO A 95 14.60 45.78 7.26
N LEU A 96 15.11 47.02 7.37
CA LEU A 96 14.32 48.24 7.20
C LEU A 96 13.57 48.30 5.86
N ALA A 97 14.20 47.78 4.79
CA ALA A 97 13.57 47.68 3.47
C ALA A 97 12.31 46.79 3.49
N MET A 98 12.30 45.74 4.31
CA MET A 98 11.16 44.82 4.45
C MET A 98 10.06 45.42 5.33
N VAL A 99 10.43 46.13 6.41
CA VAL A 99 9.47 46.88 7.23
C VAL A 99 8.72 47.89 6.36
N ASN A 100 9.44 48.61 5.50
CA ASN A 100 8.82 49.57 4.57
C ASN A 100 7.95 48.89 3.50
N LEU A 101 8.30 47.69 3.05
CA LEU A 101 7.50 46.92 2.09
C LEU A 101 6.20 46.44 2.75
N LEU A 102 6.29 45.84 3.94
CA LEU A 102 5.13 45.36 4.70
C LEU A 102 4.21 46.51 5.11
N ALA A 103 4.77 47.65 5.53
CA ALA A 103 4.00 48.86 5.82
C ALA A 103 3.25 49.39 4.58
N LYS A 104 3.86 49.35 3.39
CA LYS A 104 3.19 49.70 2.12
C LYS A 104 2.05 48.74 1.77
N GLN A 105 2.12 47.50 2.22
CA GLN A 105 1.05 46.50 2.04
C GLN A 105 0.05 46.49 3.22
N GLY A 106 0.14 47.46 4.14
CA GLY A 106 -0.80 47.60 5.26
C GLY A 106 -0.55 46.65 6.44
N VAL A 107 0.59 45.98 6.50
CA VAL A 107 0.95 45.05 7.59
C VAL A 107 1.89 45.77 8.56
N ALA A 108 1.40 46.08 9.76
CA ALA A 108 2.22 46.58 10.86
C ALA A 108 2.90 45.41 11.59
N ALA A 109 4.16 45.60 12.00
CA ALA A 109 4.94 44.57 12.71
C ALA A 109 4.31 44.10 14.03
N GLU A 110 3.38 44.88 14.59
CA GLU A 110 2.68 44.61 15.85
C GLU A 110 1.38 43.79 15.67
N THR A 111 0.84 43.68 14.46
CA THR A 111 -0.46 43.02 14.16
C THR A 111 -0.36 41.90 13.12
N MET A 112 0.82 41.26 13.03
CA MET A 112 1.10 40.21 12.04
C MET A 112 0.34 38.91 12.34
N GLU A 113 -0.90 38.80 11.86
CA GLU A 113 -1.64 37.54 11.78
C GLU A 113 -1.27 36.78 10.49
N ALA A 114 -1.13 35.44 10.57
CA ALA A 114 -0.68 34.63 9.44
C ALA A 114 -1.53 34.81 8.16
N GLY A 115 -2.83 35.09 8.30
CA GLY A 115 -3.74 35.34 7.18
C GLY A 115 -3.56 36.71 6.50
N SER A 116 -3.14 37.75 7.23
CA SER A 116 -2.95 39.10 6.67
C SER A 116 -1.62 39.22 5.91
N VAL A 117 -0.60 38.46 6.35
CA VAL A 117 0.71 38.41 5.68
C VAL A 117 0.61 37.74 4.32
N ASP A 118 -0.05 36.58 4.23
CA ASP A 118 -0.20 35.89 2.94
C ASP A 118 -1.07 36.69 1.95
N ALA A 119 -2.08 37.42 2.44
CA ALA A 119 -2.88 38.35 1.63
C ALA A 119 -2.06 39.53 1.09
N ALA A 120 -1.23 40.16 1.94
CA ALA A 120 -0.35 41.28 1.58
C ALA A 120 0.74 40.90 0.55
N LEU A 121 1.13 39.63 0.51
CA LEU A 121 2.19 39.14 -0.39
C LEU A 121 1.65 38.65 -1.75
N THR A 122 0.33 38.57 -1.94
CA THR A 122 -0.30 38.03 -3.17
C THR A 122 0.11 38.75 -4.46
N ASN A 123 0.43 40.04 -4.37
CA ASN A 123 0.84 40.87 -5.51
C ASN A 123 2.33 40.73 -5.89
N LEU A 124 3.10 39.88 -5.17
CA LEU A 124 4.51 39.62 -5.45
C LEU A 124 4.72 38.34 -6.27
N SER A 125 5.87 38.24 -6.94
CA SER A 125 6.26 36.99 -7.60
C SER A 125 6.42 35.86 -6.57
N ILE A 126 6.27 34.60 -6.99
CA ILE A 126 6.40 33.42 -6.12
C ILE A 126 7.75 33.41 -5.39
N GLU A 127 8.83 33.72 -6.09
CA GLU A 127 10.19 33.79 -5.53
C GLU A 127 10.32 34.88 -4.47
N GLN A 128 9.71 36.06 -4.70
CA GLN A 128 9.69 37.16 -3.74
C GLN A 128 8.87 36.80 -2.50
N ARG A 129 7.73 36.11 -2.67
CA ARG A 129 6.93 35.60 -1.55
C ARG A 129 7.71 34.63 -0.67
N ILE A 130 8.41 33.67 -1.30
CA ILE A 130 9.26 32.70 -0.60
C ILE A 130 10.39 33.44 0.15
N ALA A 131 11.05 34.41 -0.48
CA ALA A 131 12.13 35.18 0.14
C ALA A 131 11.66 35.97 1.36
N VAL A 132 10.49 36.63 1.27
CA VAL A 132 9.90 37.39 2.37
C VAL A 132 9.49 36.45 3.51
N LYS A 133 8.79 35.36 3.21
CA LYS A 133 8.32 34.39 4.22
C LYS A 133 9.50 33.72 4.95
N ALA A 134 10.55 33.36 4.22
CA ALA A 134 11.78 32.84 4.81
C ALA A 134 12.47 33.85 5.74
N GLN A 135 12.47 35.14 5.38
CA GLN A 135 13.04 36.18 6.25
C GLN A 135 12.19 36.41 7.50
N LEU A 136 10.86 36.36 7.37
CA LEU A 136 9.94 36.48 8.49
C LEU A 136 10.09 35.33 9.48
N MET A 137 10.25 34.09 8.98
CA MET A 137 10.57 32.92 9.81
C MET A 137 11.92 33.08 10.52
N ARG A 138 12.96 33.52 9.79
CA ARG A 138 14.28 33.80 10.38
C ARG A 138 14.26 34.87 11.47
N SER A 139 13.36 35.86 11.35
CA SER A 139 13.21 36.93 12.35
C SER A 139 12.33 36.56 13.56
N GLY A 140 11.78 35.34 13.59
CA GLY A 140 10.86 34.90 14.65
C GLY A 140 9.51 35.63 14.64
N LEU A 141 9.08 36.13 13.47
CA LEU A 141 7.77 36.77 13.27
C LEU A 141 6.72 35.82 12.66
N LEU A 142 7.17 34.71 12.08
CA LEU A 142 6.34 33.60 11.64
C LEU A 142 6.91 32.31 12.26
N GLY A 143 6.12 31.65 13.10
CA GLY A 143 6.45 30.42 13.82
C GLY A 143 5.23 29.94 14.57
#